data_AF-A0A7S7LZS2-F1
#
_entry.id   AF-A0A7S7LZS2-F1
#
_cell.length_a   1.000
_cell.length_b   1.000
_cell.length_c   1.000
_cell.angle_alpha   90.00
_cell.angle_beta   90.00
_cell.angle_gamma   90.00
#
_symmetry.space_group_name_H-M   'P 1'
#
loop_
_entity.id
_entity.type
_entity.pdbx_description
1 polymer ?
#
loop_
_entity_poly.entity_id
_entity_poly.type
_entity_poly.pdbx_seq_one_letter_code
_entity_poly.pdbx_strand_id
1 'polypeptide(L)'
;MIIFVVIAFSKPSILNSFYTIWISVGEFIGSIISRAIMIVIFYGLFTPVSFILRLFGKDLLRRNLDKNSSSYWIDRETQPGSLKNQF
;
A
#
# COMPACT_ATOMS: atom_id res chain seq x y z
N MET A 1 6.72 -15.12 35.39
CA MET A 1 5.57 -15.88 34.86
C MET A 1 4.41 -15.96 35.85
N ILE A 2 4.63 -16.36 37.11
CA ILE A 2 3.58 -16.49 38.15
C ILE A 2 2.83 -15.17 38.45
N ILE A 3 3.52 -14.02 38.42
CA ILE A 3 2.92 -12.70 38.66
C ILE A 3 1.77 -12.40 37.67
N PHE A 4 1.93 -12.76 36.38
CA PHE A 4 0.90 -12.52 35.37
C PHE A 4 -0.31 -13.42 35.59
N VAL A 5 -0.09 -14.66 36.03
CA VAL A 5 -1.16 -15.61 36.36
C VAL A 5 -1.98 -15.11 37.54
N VAL A 6 -1.33 -14.63 38.60
CA VAL A 6 -2.01 -14.09 39.79
C VAL A 6 -2.84 -12.85 39.45
N ILE A 7 -2.31 -11.94 38.63
CA ILE A 7 -3.03 -10.72 38.23
C ILE A 7 -4.18 -11.05 37.26
N ALA A 8 -3.97 -11.98 36.33
CA ALA A 8 -5.03 -12.44 35.42
C ALA A 8 -6.20 -13.08 36.17
N PHE A 9 -5.94 -13.83 37.24
CA PHE A 9 -6.98 -14.46 38.06
C PHE A 9 -7.66 -13.47 39.02
N SER A 10 -6.91 -12.49 39.53
CA SER A 10 -7.42 -11.55 40.55
C SER A 10 -8.15 -10.35 39.96
N LYS A 11 -7.63 -9.74 38.88
CA LYS A 11 -8.21 -8.57 38.21
C LYS A 11 -7.83 -8.53 36.73
N PRO A 12 -8.52 -9.29 35.86
CA PRO A 12 -8.22 -9.34 34.41
C PRO A 12 -8.42 -7.99 33.71
N SER A 13 -9.25 -7.10 34.26
CA SER A 13 -9.49 -5.77 33.69
C SER A 13 -8.24 -4.89 33.63
N ILE A 14 -7.29 -5.04 34.54
CA ILE A 14 -6.04 -4.24 34.57
C ILE A 14 -5.13 -4.65 33.41
N LEU A 15 -5.00 -5.96 33.16
CA LEU A 15 -4.25 -6.49 32.03
C LEU A 15 -4.88 -6.06 30.70
N ASN A 16 -6.21 -6.05 30.63
CA ASN A 16 -6.92 -5.64 29.43
C ASN A 16 -6.72 -4.15 29.12
N SER A 17 -6.85 -3.26 30.12
CA SER A 17 -6.59 -1.83 29.94
C SER A 17 -5.15 -1.55 29.51
N PHE A 18 -4.18 -2.25 30.08
CA PHE A 18 -2.78 -2.12 29.67
C PHE A 18 -2.57 -2.58 28.22
N TYR A 19 -3.14 -3.73 27.84
CA TYR A 19 -3.10 -4.24 26.47
C TYR A 19 -3.69 -3.23 25.48
N THR A 20 -4.87 -2.67 25.77
CA THR A 20 -5.52 -1.69 24.87
C THR A 20 -4.68 -0.42 24.71
N ILE A 21 -4.09 0.10 25.79
CA ILE A 21 -3.19 1.27 25.72
C ILE A 21 -1.95 0.93 24.88
N TRP A 22 -1.34 -0.23 25.12
CA TRP A 22 -0.17 -0.68 24.38
C TRP A 22 -0.44 -0.80 22.88
N ILE A 23 -1.57 -1.41 22.51
CA ILE A 23 -2.00 -1.53 21.12
C ILE A 23 -2.27 -0.16 20.50
N SER A 24 -3.00 0.72 21.18
CA SER A 24 -3.29 2.06 20.66
C SER A 24 -2.02 2.88 20.40
N VAL A 25 -1.01 2.79 21.27
CA VAL A 25 0.30 3.42 21.05
C VAL A 25 1.00 2.81 19.83
N GLY A 26 0.97 1.48 19.70
CA GLY A 26 1.52 0.77 18.55
C GLY A 26 0.86 1.18 17.24
N GLU A 27 -0.46 1.28 17.21
CA GLU A 27 -1.23 1.72 16.04
C GLU A 27 -0.92 3.18 15.68
N PHE A 28 -0.84 4.07 16.68
CA PHE A 28 -0.49 5.47 16.46
C PHE A 28 0.90 5.60 15.82
N ILE A 29 1.90 4.94 16.40
CA ILE A 29 3.27 4.93 15.87
C ILE A 29 3.29 4.31 14.47
N GLY A 30 2.60 3.18 14.27
CA GLY A 30 2.48 2.51 12.98
C GLY A 30 1.84 3.40 11.91
N SER A 31 0.85 4.20 12.27
CA SER A 31 0.20 5.15 11.35
C SER A 31 1.14 6.26 10.87
N ILE A 32 2.07 6.70 11.73
CA ILE A 32 3.08 7.71 11.39
C ILE A 32 4.17 7.07 10.53
N ILE A 33 4.66 5.90 10.93
CA ILE A 33 5.72 5.18 10.21
C ILE A 33 5.25 4.79 8.80
N SER A 34 4.04 4.25 8.66
CA SER A 34 3.47 3.91 7.35
C SER A 34 3.41 5.13 6.44
N ARG A 35 2.94 6.28 6.92
CA ARG A 35 2.94 7.55 6.15
C ARG A 35 4.36 7.98 5.78
N ALA A 36 5.31 7.92 6.71
CA ALA A 36 6.70 8.29 6.46
C ALA A 36 7.34 7.38 5.40
N ILE A 37 7.19 6.07 5.52
CA ILE A 37 7.67 5.10 4.54
C ILE A 37 7.06 5.35 3.16
N MET A 38 5.75 5.61 3.10
CA MET A 38 5.07 5.92 1.83
C MET A 38 5.62 7.19 1.18
N ILE A 39 5.88 8.25 1.96
CA ILE A 39 6.52 9.47 1.46
C ILE A 39 7.92 9.15 0.92
N VAL A 40 8.74 8.41 1.68
CA VAL A 40 10.10 8.05 1.25
C VAL A 40 10.10 7.22 -0.02
N ILE A 41 9.24 6.21 -0.13
CA ILE A 41 9.14 5.38 -1.34
C ILE A 41 8.64 6.22 -2.52
N PHE A 42 7.62 7.05 -2.32
CA PHE A 42 7.05 7.85 -3.40
C PHE A 42 8.04 8.87 -3.95
N TYR A 43 8.70 9.63 -3.06
CA TYR A 43 9.63 10.68 -3.49
C TYR A 43 11.04 10.17 -3.76
N GLY A 44 11.47 9.09 -3.11
CA GLY A 44 12.80 8.50 -3.28
C GLY A 44 12.90 7.50 -4.45
N LEU A 45 11.80 6.83 -4.81
CA LEU A 45 11.80 5.84 -5.89
C LEU A 45 10.88 6.23 -7.03
N PHE A 46 9.57 6.36 -6.79
CA PHE A 46 8.61 6.56 -7.88
C PHE A 46 8.79 7.89 -8.61
N THR A 47 9.01 8.97 -7.87
CA THR A 47 9.21 10.32 -8.42
C THR A 47 10.44 10.38 -9.34
N PRO A 48 11.65 9.99 -8.92
CA PRO A 48 12.82 10.03 -9.81
C PRO A 48 12.66 9.08 -11.00
N VAL A 49 12.09 7.88 -10.81
CA VAL A 49 11.80 6.96 -11.93
C VAL A 49 10.88 7.64 -12.94
N SER A 50 9.80 8.28 -12.48
CA SER A 50 8.88 9.00 -13.37
C SER A 50 9.55 10.17 -14.08
N PHE A 51 10.46 10.88 -13.41
CA PHE A 51 11.21 11.99 -13.98
C PHE A 51 12.17 11.50 -15.07
N ILE A 52 12.88 10.40 -14.80
CA ILE A 52 13.76 9.74 -15.78
C ILE A 52 12.95 9.28 -17.01
N LEU A 53 11.82 8.61 -16.81
CA LEU A 53 10.95 8.18 -17.92
C LEU A 53 10.48 9.36 -18.78
N ARG A 54 10.10 10.47 -18.15
CA ARG A 54 9.73 11.70 -18.86
C ARG A 54 10.89 12.32 -19.62
N LEU A 55 12.11 12.31 -19.04
CA LEU A 55 13.30 12.82 -19.71
C LEU A 55 13.63 12.00 -20.97
N PHE A 56 13.38 10.69 -20.95
CA PHE A 56 13.47 9.82 -22.12
C PHE A 56 12.24 9.88 -23.05
N GLY A 57 11.28 10.77 -22.80
CA GLY A 57 10.06 10.91 -23.62
C GLY A 57 9.10 9.72 -23.54
N LYS A 58 9.28 8.81 -22.57
CA LYS A 58 8.43 7.63 -22.41
C LYS A 58 7.17 8.00 -21.62
N ASP A 59 6.05 8.12 -22.33
CA ASP A 59 4.73 8.21 -21.72
C ASP A 59 4.06 6.84 -21.67
N LEU A 60 4.32 6.09 -20.60
CA LEU A 60 3.75 4.75 -20.40
C LEU A 60 2.22 4.77 -20.23
N LEU A 61 1.67 5.89 -19.77
CA LEU A 61 0.25 6.01 -19.46
C LEU A 61 -0.53 6.73 -20.56
N ARG A 62 0.12 7.14 -21.66
CA ARG A 62 -0.49 7.91 -22.76
C ARG A 62 -1.38 9.03 -22.23
N ARG A 63 -0.84 9.82 -21.31
CA ARG A 63 -1.57 10.84 -20.54
C ARG A 63 -2.02 12.00 -21.40
N ASN A 64 -1.39 12.21 -22.54
CA ASN A 64 -1.77 13.28 -23.45
C ASN A 64 -3.04 12.87 -24.23
N LEU A 65 -4.07 13.72 -24.13
CA LEU A 65 -5.31 13.52 -24.87
C LEU A 65 -5.11 13.99 -26.32
N ASP A 66 -5.09 13.04 -27.24
CA ASP A 66 -5.16 13.32 -28.67
C ASP A 66 -6.60 13.69 -29.07
N LYS A 67 -6.83 14.97 -29.34
CA LYS A 67 -8.14 15.50 -29.77
C LYS A 67 -8.53 15.05 -31.19
N ASN A 68 -7.58 14.56 -31.97
CA ASN A 68 -7.82 14.08 -33.33
C ASN A 68 -8.01 12.56 -33.39
N SER A 69 -7.83 11.86 -32.27
CA SER A 69 -8.06 10.43 -32.20
C SER A 69 -9.57 10.14 -32.17
N SER A 70 -10.03 9.27 -33.08
CA SER A 70 -11.40 8.77 -33.09
C SER A 70 -11.70 7.80 -31.94
N SER A 71 -10.66 7.18 -31.36
CA SER A 71 -10.80 6.23 -30.26
C SER A 71 -9.46 6.03 -29.53
N TYR A 72 -9.50 5.98 -28.20
CA TYR A 72 -8.34 5.60 -27.36
C TYR A 72 -8.22 4.09 -27.16
N TRP A 73 -9.08 3.30 -27.82
CA TRP A 73 -9.06 1.85 -27.74
C TRP A 73 -7.72 1.31 -28.26
N ILE A 74 -7.05 0.51 -27.44
CA ILE A 74 -5.81 -0.16 -27.83
C ILE A 74 -6.19 -1.54 -28.35
N ASP A 75 -6.09 -1.72 -29.67
CA ASP A 75 -6.32 -3.03 -30.28
C ASP A 75 -5.32 -4.05 -29.75
N ARG A 76 -5.85 -5.22 -29.40
CA ARG A 76 -5.05 -6.32 -28.87
C ARG A 76 -4.56 -7.14 -30.05
N GLU A 77 -3.25 -7.36 -30.13
CA GLU A 77 -2.66 -8.25 -31.14
C GLU A 77 -2.97 -9.72 -30.84
N THR A 78 -3.21 -10.08 -29.57
CA THR A 78 -3.48 -11.45 -29.14
C THR A 78 -4.83 -11.57 -28.43
N GLN A 79 -5.60 -12.58 -28.81
CA GLN A 79 -6.84 -12.93 -28.13
C GLN A 79 -6.51 -13.64 -26.80
N PRO A 80 -7.21 -13.33 -25.70
CA PRO A 80 -6.98 -14.01 -24.43
C PRO A 80 -7.22 -15.51 -24.58
N GLY A 81 -6.29 -16.31 -24.04
CA GLY A 81 -6.42 -17.77 -24.02
C GLY A 81 -7.66 -18.23 -23.23
N SER A 82 -8.07 -19.48 -23.46
CA SER A 82 -9.21 -20.06 -22.76
C SER A 82 -8.97 -20.11 -21.24
N LEU A 83 -9.89 -19.54 -20.46
CA LEU A 83 -9.84 -19.51 -18.99
C LEU A 83 -10.27 -20.83 -18.33
N LYS A 84 -10.26 -21.93 -19.10
CA LYS A 84 -10.87 -23.21 -18.72
C LYS A 84 -10.26 -23.84 -17.46
N ASN A 85 -9.03 -23.47 -17.10
CA ASN A 85 -8.26 -24.01 -15.97
C ASN A 85 -7.66 -22.90 -15.08
N GLN A 86 -8.43 -21.87 -14.73
CA GLN A 86 -7.94 -20.76 -13.89
C GLN A 86 -8.00 -21.03 -12.38
N PHE A 87 -8.57 -22.14 -11.94
CA PHE A 87 -8.68 -22.57 -10.55
C PHE A 87 -8.19 -24.00 -10.38
#